data_AF-A0A4S4BEU1-F1
#
_entry.id   AF-A0A4S4BEU1-F1
#
_cell.length_a   1.000
_cell.length_b   1.000
_cell.length_c   1.000
_cell.angle_alpha   90.00
_cell.angle_beta   90.00
_cell.angle_gamma   90.00
#
_symmetry.space_group_name_H-M   'P 1'
#
loop_
_entity.id
_entity.type
_entity.pdbx_description
1 polymer ?
#
loop_
_entity_poly.entity_id
_entity_poly.type
_entity_poly.pdbx_seq_one_letter_code
_entity_poly.pdbx_strand_id
1 'polypeptide(L)'
;MLNLTLKTSLTLTLAALLSAPALAWVPKLEEVTAKNVIDGAYGRRDPVSTFQALDLTVKEGKFAAGTVTAFAGGEKCVADWLAAPTEFAAGSRPQTITVIGQADQLYFQAQAARDGFGNLTAADALAADLASKRMPDGQLRVDIAVKGLATEKARQAYNVRLKGSDGKMIAPVRATFVNDFKQDAGTWQGTLVYYFEPLKAGVGASDKVELLLRTEADSNCAYSVLLDLGSFS
;
A
#
# COMPACT_ATOMS: atom_id res chain seq x y z
N MET A 1 29.97 -37.99 44.25
CA MET A 1 29.81 -36.63 43.67
C MET A 1 30.38 -36.65 42.26
N LEU A 2 29.54 -36.54 41.22
CA LEU A 2 29.62 -35.55 40.14
C LEU A 2 28.47 -35.79 39.15
N ASN A 3 27.49 -34.88 39.18
CA ASN A 3 26.53 -34.66 38.10
C ASN A 3 27.25 -33.94 36.95
N LEU A 4 26.91 -34.22 35.69
CA LEU A 4 26.25 -33.22 34.85
C LEU A 4 25.76 -33.79 33.52
N THR A 5 24.48 -33.55 33.30
CA THR A 5 23.63 -33.89 32.16
C THR A 5 24.03 -33.11 30.91
N LEU A 6 24.26 -33.81 29.80
CA LEU A 6 24.48 -33.23 28.48
C LEU A 6 23.11 -32.86 27.87
N LYS A 7 22.75 -31.57 27.82
CA LYS A 7 21.53 -31.12 27.12
C LYS A 7 21.72 -29.75 26.47
N THR A 8 21.37 -29.71 25.18
CA THR A 8 20.86 -28.57 24.39
C THR A 8 21.73 -27.33 24.29
N SER A 9 22.29 -27.09 23.09
CA SER A 9 22.32 -25.76 22.44
C SER A 9 22.96 -25.89 21.06
N LEU A 10 22.19 -26.16 20.01
CA LEU A 10 22.67 -25.96 18.64
C LEU A 10 21.50 -25.68 17.66
N THR A 11 20.71 -24.65 17.94
CA THR A 11 19.69 -24.15 16.99
C THR A 11 19.42 -22.68 17.25
N LEU A 12 20.39 -21.77 17.00
CA LEU A 12 20.08 -20.33 17.04
C LEU A 12 21.03 -19.43 16.22
N THR A 13 21.49 -19.86 15.05
CA THR A 13 22.36 -19.01 14.18
C THR A 13 21.94 -18.96 12.72
N LEU A 14 20.77 -19.48 12.34
CA LEU A 14 20.28 -19.48 10.95
C LEU A 14 18.98 -18.68 10.73
N ALA A 15 18.78 -17.60 11.47
CA ALA A 15 17.65 -16.68 11.28
C ALA A 15 18.07 -15.27 10.82
N ALA A 16 19.37 -14.98 10.73
CA ALA A 16 19.88 -13.63 10.42
C ALA A 16 20.20 -13.37 8.93
N LEU A 17 19.99 -14.34 8.04
CA LEU A 17 20.31 -14.22 6.60
C LEU A 17 19.08 -14.06 5.68
N LEU A 18 17.87 -13.99 6.23
CA LEU A 18 16.62 -13.90 5.45
C LEU A 18 15.81 -12.61 5.66
N SER A 19 16.23 -11.73 6.55
CA SER A 19 15.65 -10.38 6.64
C SER A 19 16.36 -9.47 5.63
N ALA A 20 16.11 -9.69 4.34
CA ALA A 20 16.33 -8.62 3.38
C ALA A 20 15.52 -7.42 3.89
N PRO A 21 16.13 -6.24 4.09
CA PRO A 21 15.36 -5.08 4.49
C PRO A 21 14.27 -4.89 3.45
N ALA A 22 13.02 -4.81 3.90
CA ALA A 22 11.88 -4.50 3.07
C ALA A 22 12.05 -3.05 2.58
N LEU A 23 12.73 -2.91 1.43
CA LEU A 23 13.20 -1.66 0.83
C LEU A 23 12.18 -1.03 -0.14
N ALA A 24 10.91 -1.36 -0.01
CA ALA A 24 10.01 -1.20 -1.13
C ALA A 24 9.43 0.21 -1.29
N TRP A 25 9.40 1.00 -0.22
CA TRP A 25 9.32 2.45 -0.32
C TRP A 25 10.61 3.04 0.22
N VAL A 26 11.28 3.83 -0.61
CA VAL A 26 12.51 4.54 -0.23
C VAL A 26 12.33 6.02 -0.47
N PRO A 27 12.98 6.88 0.32
CA PRO A 27 12.90 8.32 0.09
C PRO A 27 13.38 8.72 -1.29
N LYS A 28 14.37 7.98 -1.80
CA LYS A 28 14.96 8.10 -3.12
C LYS A 28 15.48 6.72 -3.53
N LEU A 29 15.33 6.37 -4.81
CA LEU A 29 15.93 5.14 -5.32
C LEU A 29 17.45 5.27 -5.36
N GLU A 30 18.11 4.38 -4.63
CA GLU A 30 19.57 4.25 -4.63
C GLU A 30 20.00 3.10 -5.55
N GLU A 31 21.27 3.09 -5.95
CA GLU A 31 21.83 2.13 -6.90
C GLU A 31 21.59 0.67 -6.48
N VAL A 32 21.80 0.35 -5.20
CA VAL A 32 21.60 -1.02 -4.68
C VAL A 32 20.14 -1.44 -4.78
N THR A 33 19.21 -0.59 -4.34
CA THR A 33 17.77 -0.85 -4.42
C THR A 33 17.32 -0.98 -5.87
N ALA A 34 17.75 -0.06 -6.74
CA ALA A 34 17.42 -0.08 -8.15
C ALA A 34 17.92 -1.36 -8.83
N LYS A 35 19.18 -1.74 -8.56
CA LYS A 35 19.76 -2.99 -9.05
C LYS A 35 18.97 -4.21 -8.59
N ASN A 36 18.58 -4.27 -7.31
CA ASN A 36 17.82 -5.40 -6.77
C ASN A 36 16.45 -5.53 -7.43
N VAL A 37 15.73 -4.42 -7.63
CA VAL A 37 14.44 -4.39 -8.33
C VAL A 37 14.59 -4.85 -9.78
N ILE A 38 15.59 -4.32 -10.50
CA ILE A 38 15.87 -4.68 -11.90
C ILE A 38 16.23 -6.17 -11.99
N ASP A 39 17.17 -6.65 -11.19
CA ASP A 39 17.61 -8.04 -11.25
C ASP A 39 16.45 -9.00 -10.92
N GLY A 40 15.53 -8.61 -10.03
CA GLY A 40 14.29 -9.34 -9.76
C GLY A 40 13.37 -9.39 -10.99
N ALA A 41 13.14 -8.26 -11.65
CA ALA A 41 12.36 -8.20 -12.89
C ALA A 41 12.98 -9.03 -14.03
N TYR A 42 14.31 -9.11 -14.10
CA TYR A 42 15.06 -9.89 -15.09
C TYR A 42 15.21 -11.37 -14.72
N GLY A 43 14.68 -11.82 -13.56
CA GLY A 43 14.79 -13.22 -13.11
C GLY A 43 16.20 -13.64 -12.72
N ARG A 44 17.10 -12.67 -12.45
CA ARG A 44 18.47 -12.93 -11.99
C ARG A 44 18.55 -13.18 -10.48
N ARG A 45 17.47 -12.89 -9.77
CA ARG A 45 17.25 -13.13 -8.33
C ARG A 45 15.75 -13.22 -8.04
N ASP A 46 15.41 -13.57 -6.81
CA ASP A 46 14.04 -13.49 -6.33
C ASP A 46 13.50 -12.04 -6.43
N PRO A 47 12.25 -11.85 -6.89
CA PRO A 47 11.61 -10.55 -6.94
C PRO A 47 11.61 -9.88 -5.56
N VAL A 48 11.94 -8.59 -5.54
CA VAL A 48 11.78 -7.75 -4.35
C VAL A 48 10.38 -7.17 -4.38
N SER A 49 9.68 -7.17 -3.26
CA SER A 49 8.41 -6.46 -3.20
C SER A 49 8.60 -4.97 -3.40
N THR A 50 7.69 -4.38 -4.16
CA THR A 50 7.65 -2.96 -4.46
C THR A 50 6.32 -2.31 -4.08
N PHE A 51 5.39 -3.06 -3.49
CA PHE A 51 4.09 -2.56 -3.06
C PHE A 51 3.60 -3.22 -1.76
N GLN A 52 2.70 -2.55 -1.05
CA GLN A 52 1.89 -3.14 0.02
C GLN A 52 0.45 -3.24 -0.47
N ALA A 53 -0.18 -4.41 -0.32
CA ALA A 53 -1.60 -4.59 -0.63
C ALA A 53 -2.36 -5.11 0.60
N LEU A 54 -3.52 -4.51 0.88
CA LEU A 54 -4.41 -4.88 1.97
C LEU A 54 -5.78 -5.26 1.40
N ASP A 55 -6.23 -6.50 1.65
CA ASP A 55 -7.56 -7.00 1.30
C ASP A 55 -8.57 -6.66 2.42
N LEU A 56 -9.37 -5.62 2.21
CA LEU A 56 -10.41 -5.18 3.14
C LEU A 56 -11.76 -5.89 2.92
N THR A 57 -11.81 -6.94 2.10
CA THR A 57 -13.02 -7.75 1.98
C THR A 57 -13.32 -8.45 3.31
N VAL A 58 -14.60 -8.64 3.61
CA VAL A 58 -15.03 -9.34 4.83
C VAL A 58 -15.27 -10.80 4.51
N LYS A 59 -14.60 -11.69 5.24
CA LYS A 59 -14.74 -13.15 5.18
C LYS A 59 -14.97 -13.64 6.61
N GLU A 60 -15.99 -14.47 6.81
CA GLU A 60 -16.31 -15.05 8.13
C GLU A 60 -16.45 -13.99 9.25
N GLY A 61 -17.03 -12.83 8.92
CA GLY A 61 -17.27 -11.73 9.87
C GLY A 61 -16.01 -10.95 10.27
N LYS A 62 -14.89 -11.11 9.55
CA LYS A 62 -13.63 -10.38 9.77
C LYS A 62 -13.07 -9.86 8.46
N PHE A 63 -12.26 -8.81 8.51
CA PHE A 63 -11.50 -8.36 7.35
C PHE A 63 -10.45 -9.41 6.96
N ALA A 64 -10.30 -9.68 5.67
CA ALA A 64 -9.41 -10.71 5.14
C ALA A 64 -7.93 -10.39 5.40
N ALA A 65 -7.56 -9.11 5.30
CA ALA A 65 -6.26 -8.57 5.68
C ALA A 65 -6.39 -7.11 6.13
N GLY A 66 -5.44 -6.67 6.95
CA GLY A 66 -5.49 -5.33 7.55
C GLY A 66 -6.46 -5.24 8.73
N THR A 67 -6.31 -4.18 9.51
CA THR A 67 -7.21 -3.86 10.63
C THR A 67 -7.90 -2.55 10.30
N VAL A 68 -9.21 -2.60 10.05
CA VAL A 68 -10.04 -1.41 9.91
C VAL A 68 -10.61 -1.07 11.27
N THR A 69 -10.35 0.16 11.74
CA THR A 69 -10.89 0.69 12.99
C THR A 69 -11.73 1.93 12.73
N ALA A 70 -12.61 2.29 13.65
CA ALA A 70 -13.36 3.53 13.57
C ALA A 70 -12.47 4.69 14.01
N PHE A 71 -12.19 5.64 13.11
CA PHE A 71 -11.54 6.91 13.44
C PHE A 71 -12.56 7.93 13.97
N ALA A 72 -13.76 7.95 13.38
CA ALA A 72 -14.88 8.77 13.82
C ALA A 72 -16.22 8.04 13.60
N GLY A 73 -17.26 8.45 14.34
CA GLY A 73 -18.60 7.84 14.29
C GLY A 73 -18.79 6.62 15.22
N GLY A 74 -17.72 6.16 15.86
CA GLY A 74 -17.73 5.07 16.85
C GLY A 74 -17.67 3.67 16.25
N GLU A 75 -17.54 2.65 17.11
CA GLU A 75 -17.32 1.25 16.70
C GLU A 75 -18.44 0.68 15.82
N LYS A 76 -19.66 1.23 15.96
CA LYS A 76 -20.81 0.85 15.13
C LYS A 76 -20.54 0.98 13.63
N CYS A 77 -19.73 1.95 13.20
CA CYS A 77 -19.36 2.09 11.80
C CYS A 77 -18.66 0.85 11.22
N VAL A 78 -17.77 0.24 12.02
CA VAL A 78 -17.05 -0.99 11.63
C VAL A 78 -17.95 -2.21 11.81
N ALA A 79 -18.72 -2.28 12.90
CA ALA A 79 -19.63 -3.38 13.15
C ALA A 79 -20.68 -3.53 12.03
N ASP A 80 -21.25 -2.42 11.55
CA ASP A 80 -22.24 -2.43 10.47
C ASP A 80 -21.60 -2.85 9.13
N TRP A 81 -20.34 -2.51 8.89
CA TRP A 81 -19.59 -3.02 7.74
C TRP A 81 -19.42 -4.54 7.83
N LEU A 82 -18.92 -5.04 8.96
CA LEU A 82 -18.67 -6.47 9.15
C LEU A 82 -19.95 -7.31 9.05
N ALA A 83 -21.07 -6.79 9.57
CA ALA A 83 -22.36 -7.47 9.54
C ALA A 83 -22.99 -7.53 8.15
N ALA A 84 -22.76 -6.51 7.32
CA ALA A 84 -23.40 -6.37 6.00
C ALA A 84 -22.40 -5.85 4.94
N PRO A 85 -21.36 -6.64 4.59
CA PRO A 85 -20.24 -6.15 3.78
C PRO A 85 -20.57 -5.89 2.31
N THR A 86 -21.70 -6.41 1.83
CA THR A 86 -22.21 -6.24 0.46
C THR A 86 -23.41 -5.30 0.39
N GLU A 87 -23.84 -4.74 1.52
CA GLU A 87 -24.96 -3.79 1.58
C GLU A 87 -24.43 -2.35 1.50
N PHE A 88 -24.83 -1.64 0.44
CA PHE A 88 -24.28 -0.32 0.11
C PHE A 88 -25.27 0.83 0.33
N ALA A 89 -26.41 0.57 0.98
CA ALA A 89 -27.42 1.58 1.28
C ALA A 89 -26.86 2.72 2.17
N ALA A 90 -25.87 2.43 3.01
CA ALA A 90 -25.16 3.40 3.85
C ALA A 90 -23.85 3.92 3.21
N GLY A 91 -23.69 3.72 1.89
CA GLY A 91 -22.52 4.11 1.11
C GLY A 91 -21.61 2.95 0.75
N SER A 92 -20.67 3.27 -0.14
CA SER A 92 -19.69 2.34 -0.68
C SER A 92 -18.66 1.87 0.34
N ARG A 93 -17.98 0.78 0.01
CA ARG A 93 -16.96 0.14 0.85
C ARG A 93 -15.63 0.00 0.08
N PRO A 94 -14.51 0.46 0.66
CA PRO A 94 -13.18 0.05 0.21
C PRO A 94 -13.05 -1.48 0.20
N GLN A 95 -12.47 -2.04 -0.85
CA GLN A 95 -12.25 -3.48 -1.00
C GLN A 95 -10.78 -3.82 -0.88
N THR A 96 -9.91 -2.99 -1.46
CA THR A 96 -8.47 -3.21 -1.45
C THR A 96 -7.77 -1.87 -1.38
N ILE A 97 -6.68 -1.81 -0.62
CA ILE A 97 -5.75 -0.69 -0.63
C ILE A 97 -4.42 -1.20 -1.15
N THR A 98 -3.88 -0.54 -2.18
CA THR A 98 -2.54 -0.80 -2.68
C THR A 98 -1.70 0.45 -2.52
N VAL A 99 -0.55 0.31 -1.87
CA VAL A 99 0.41 1.39 -1.62
C VAL A 99 1.66 1.12 -2.43
N ILE A 100 2.08 2.07 -3.26
CA ILE A 100 3.23 1.92 -4.14
C ILE A 100 4.17 3.13 -4.08
N GLY A 101 5.46 2.86 -4.30
CA GLY A 101 6.53 3.86 -4.41
C GLY A 101 7.17 3.91 -5.79
N GLN A 102 8.32 4.57 -5.88
CA GLN A 102 9.10 4.67 -7.12
C GLN A 102 9.66 3.31 -7.56
N ALA A 103 9.95 2.43 -6.59
CA ALA A 103 10.48 1.08 -6.84
C ALA A 103 9.51 0.24 -7.70
N ASP A 104 8.20 0.40 -7.50
CA ASP A 104 7.17 -0.32 -8.25
C ASP A 104 7.15 0.10 -9.72
N GLN A 105 7.27 1.39 -9.98
CA GLN A 105 7.38 1.90 -11.35
C GLN A 105 8.69 1.50 -12.01
N LEU A 106 9.79 1.40 -11.25
CA LEU A 106 11.04 0.85 -11.76
C LEU A 106 10.90 -0.62 -12.13
N TYR A 107 10.18 -1.41 -11.33
CA TYR A 107 9.91 -2.81 -11.64
C TYR A 107 9.21 -2.96 -13.00
N PHE A 108 8.15 -2.18 -13.26
CA PHE A 108 7.48 -2.19 -14.56
C PHE A 108 8.35 -1.67 -15.71
N GLN A 109 9.19 -0.65 -15.47
CA GLN A 109 10.16 -0.19 -16.47
C GLN A 109 11.18 -1.29 -16.81
N ALA A 110 11.66 -2.03 -15.82
CA ALA A 110 12.59 -3.13 -16.00
C ALA A 110 11.93 -4.31 -16.73
N GLN A 111 10.68 -4.65 -16.41
CA GLN A 111 9.91 -5.66 -17.15
C GLN A 111 9.73 -5.25 -18.62
N ALA A 112 9.31 -4.02 -18.88
CA ALA A 112 9.14 -3.52 -20.25
C ALA A 112 10.46 -3.54 -21.04
N ALA A 113 11.58 -3.17 -20.42
CA ALA A 113 12.89 -3.24 -21.04
C ALA A 113 13.27 -4.69 -21.35
N ARG A 114 13.10 -5.63 -20.41
CA ARG A 114 13.36 -7.05 -20.59
C ARG A 114 12.53 -7.65 -21.72
N ASP A 115 11.23 -7.38 -21.74
CA ASP A 115 10.29 -7.91 -22.73
C ASP A 115 10.56 -7.32 -24.13
N GLY A 116 11.14 -6.12 -24.18
CA GLY A 116 11.70 -5.50 -25.38
C GLY A 116 13.12 -5.95 -25.74
N PHE A 117 13.66 -7.00 -25.12
CA PHE A 117 15.03 -7.51 -25.29
C PHE A 117 16.15 -6.50 -24.94
N GLY A 118 15.83 -5.46 -24.17
CA GLY A 118 16.79 -4.51 -23.63
C GLY A 118 17.44 -4.98 -22.32
N ASN A 119 18.55 -4.34 -21.95
CA ASN A 119 19.24 -4.57 -20.68
C ASN A 119 19.32 -3.26 -19.88
N LEU A 120 18.28 -2.96 -19.12
CA LEU A 120 18.25 -1.78 -18.25
C LEU A 120 19.27 -1.95 -17.11
N THR A 121 20.20 -1.01 -16.96
CA THR A 121 21.11 -0.99 -15.82
C THR A 121 20.59 -0.08 -14.72
N ALA A 122 21.11 -0.24 -13.49
CA ALA A 122 20.79 0.68 -12.39
C ALA A 122 21.23 2.13 -12.70
N ALA A 123 22.36 2.30 -13.38
CA ALA A 123 22.85 3.61 -13.81
C ALA A 123 21.87 4.27 -14.80
N ASP A 124 21.41 3.53 -15.81
CA ASP A 124 20.42 4.03 -16.77
C ASP A 124 19.10 4.36 -16.07
N ALA A 125 18.63 3.46 -15.20
CA ALA A 125 17.39 3.63 -14.48
C ALA A 125 17.39 4.88 -13.59
N LEU A 126 18.54 5.23 -13.00
CA LEU A 126 18.70 6.40 -12.12
C LEU A 126 19.08 7.68 -12.89
N ALA A 127 19.38 7.58 -14.19
CA ALA A 127 19.60 8.75 -15.03
C ALA A 127 18.33 9.59 -15.17
N ALA A 128 18.52 10.90 -15.37
CA ALA A 128 17.43 11.89 -15.30
C ALA A 128 16.30 11.64 -16.33
N ASP A 129 16.62 11.05 -17.47
CA ASP A 129 15.69 10.76 -18.56
C ASP A 129 14.68 9.65 -18.20
N LEU A 130 15.10 8.64 -17.45
CA LEU A 130 14.23 7.56 -16.98
C LEU A 130 13.65 7.87 -15.60
N ALA A 131 14.41 8.53 -14.73
CA ALA A 131 13.95 8.91 -13.39
C ALA A 131 12.79 9.92 -13.43
N SER A 132 12.84 10.91 -14.33
CA SER A 132 11.77 11.92 -14.47
C SER A 132 10.44 11.35 -14.98
N LYS A 133 10.45 10.14 -15.58
CA LYS A 133 9.24 9.44 -16.04
C LYS A 133 8.54 8.68 -14.91
N ARG A 134 9.16 8.57 -13.74
CA ARG A 134 8.57 7.97 -12.54
C ARG A 134 7.95 9.04 -11.64
N MET A 135 7.27 8.56 -10.61
CA MET A 135 6.78 9.34 -9.49
C MET A 135 7.96 10.06 -8.83
N PRO A 136 7.81 11.32 -8.40
CA PRO A 136 8.85 12.03 -7.67
C PRO A 136 9.34 11.27 -6.46
N ASP A 137 10.63 11.46 -6.12
CA ASP A 137 11.26 10.93 -4.91
C ASP A 137 10.40 11.22 -3.66
N GLY A 138 10.21 10.19 -2.84
CA GLY A 138 9.48 10.30 -1.57
C GLY A 138 7.98 10.50 -1.68
N GLN A 139 7.42 10.52 -2.89
CA GLN A 139 5.99 10.45 -3.08
C GLN A 139 5.50 9.00 -2.88
N LEU A 140 4.29 8.88 -2.36
CA LEU A 140 3.58 7.62 -2.15
C LEU A 140 2.28 7.67 -2.95
N ARG A 141 1.95 6.62 -3.70
CA ARG A 141 0.65 6.47 -4.34
C ARG A 141 -0.17 5.42 -3.59
N VAL A 142 -1.42 5.76 -3.31
CA VAL A 142 -2.39 4.90 -2.64
C VAL A 142 -3.58 4.72 -3.57
N ASP A 143 -3.76 3.49 -4.02
CA ASP A 143 -4.89 3.06 -4.83
C ASP A 143 -5.93 2.41 -3.92
N ILE A 144 -7.18 2.80 -4.06
CA ILE A 144 -8.29 2.31 -3.24
C ILE A 144 -9.36 1.78 -4.20
N ALA A 145 -9.45 0.45 -4.29
CA ALA A 145 -10.56 -0.20 -4.97
C ALA A 145 -11.81 -0.04 -4.10
N VAL A 146 -12.89 0.49 -4.67
CA VAL A 146 -14.15 0.73 -3.97
C VAL A 146 -15.30 0.05 -4.69
N LYS A 147 -16.31 -0.38 -3.92
CA LYS A 147 -17.55 -0.99 -4.43
C LYS A 147 -18.76 -0.40 -3.73
N GLY A 148 -19.85 -0.21 -4.47
CA GLY A 148 -21.13 0.21 -3.88
C GLY A 148 -21.46 1.68 -4.01
N LEU A 149 -20.74 2.42 -4.87
CA LEU A 149 -21.02 3.84 -5.09
C LEU A 149 -22.39 4.00 -5.74
N ALA A 150 -23.26 4.84 -5.17
CA ALA A 150 -24.60 5.08 -5.72
C ALA A 150 -24.57 5.72 -7.12
N THR A 151 -23.56 6.55 -7.39
CA THR A 151 -23.33 7.15 -8.71
C THR A 151 -21.84 7.16 -9.02
N GLU A 152 -21.49 7.19 -10.31
CA GLU A 152 -20.09 7.32 -10.73
C GLU A 152 -19.45 8.60 -10.16
N LYS A 153 -20.22 9.70 -10.10
CA LYS A 153 -19.74 11.02 -9.62
C LYS A 153 -19.36 11.00 -8.15
N ALA A 154 -19.98 10.13 -7.35
CA ALA A 154 -19.72 10.03 -5.92
C ALA A 154 -18.27 9.63 -5.57
N ARG A 155 -17.52 9.10 -6.55
CA ARG A 155 -16.06 8.86 -6.43
C ARG A 155 -15.26 10.10 -6.00
N GLN A 156 -15.76 11.30 -6.29
CA GLN A 156 -15.11 12.57 -5.93
C GLN A 156 -15.36 13.00 -4.47
N ALA A 157 -16.33 12.39 -3.78
CA ALA A 157 -16.72 12.78 -2.43
C ALA A 157 -15.87 12.11 -1.33
N TYR A 158 -15.03 11.14 -1.70
CA TYR A 158 -14.13 10.48 -0.76
C TYR A 158 -13.13 11.46 -0.15
N ASN A 159 -13.04 11.47 1.18
CA ASN A 159 -12.03 12.22 1.91
C ASN A 159 -10.97 11.26 2.45
N VAL A 160 -9.72 11.48 2.02
CA VAL A 160 -8.59 10.63 2.39
C VAL A 160 -7.47 11.48 2.96
N ARG A 161 -6.86 10.97 4.04
CA ARG A 161 -5.71 11.56 4.73
C ARG A 161 -4.77 10.44 5.18
N LEU A 162 -3.48 10.74 5.28
CA LEU A 162 -2.58 9.95 6.12
C LEU A 162 -2.48 10.63 7.49
N LYS A 163 -2.28 9.84 8.54
CA LYS A 163 -1.96 10.34 9.87
C LYS A 163 -0.68 9.68 10.37
N GLY A 164 0.31 10.52 10.68
CA GLY A 164 1.57 10.10 11.26
C GLY A 164 1.40 9.67 12.73
N SER A 165 2.42 8.99 13.27
CA SER A 165 2.47 8.60 14.68
C SER A 165 2.47 9.79 15.64
N ASP A 166 2.94 10.95 15.18
CA ASP A 166 2.87 12.26 15.84
C ASP A 166 1.47 12.89 15.82
N GLY A 167 0.48 12.23 15.18
CA GLY A 167 -0.89 12.71 15.01
C GLY A 167 -1.06 13.71 13.87
N LYS A 168 0.01 14.02 13.12
CA LYS A 168 -0.05 14.98 12.01
C LYS A 168 -0.84 14.42 10.85
N MET A 169 -1.80 15.22 10.38
CA MET A 169 -2.64 14.88 9.24
C MET A 169 -1.98 15.35 7.95
N ILE A 170 -1.87 14.46 6.97
CA ILE A 170 -1.23 14.69 5.68
C ILE A 170 -2.31 14.59 4.61
N ALA A 171 -2.52 15.69 3.89
CA ALA A 171 -3.42 15.73 2.74
C ALA A 171 -2.74 15.12 1.50
N PRO A 172 -3.51 14.50 0.59
CA PRO A 172 -2.98 14.12 -0.70
C PRO A 172 -2.65 15.39 -1.49
N VAL A 173 -1.52 15.37 -2.20
CA VAL A 173 -1.12 16.44 -3.13
C VAL A 173 -1.81 16.30 -4.48
N ARG A 174 -2.37 15.13 -4.77
CA ARG A 174 -3.16 14.85 -5.96
C ARG A 174 -4.16 13.73 -5.69
N ALA A 175 -5.38 13.88 -6.20
CA ALA A 175 -6.41 12.85 -6.23
C ALA A 175 -6.88 12.65 -7.68
N THR A 176 -7.06 11.40 -8.09
CA THR A 176 -7.54 10.99 -9.40
C THR A 176 -8.22 9.62 -9.29
N PHE A 177 -8.54 8.99 -10.41
CA PHE A 177 -9.10 7.65 -10.48
C PHE A 177 -8.55 6.93 -11.72
N VAL A 178 -8.57 5.61 -11.69
CA VAL A 178 -8.27 4.78 -12.86
C VAL A 178 -9.49 4.80 -13.79
N ASN A 179 -9.27 4.61 -15.10
CA ASN A 179 -10.35 4.46 -16.06
C ASN A 179 -10.92 3.03 -16.05
N ASP A 180 -11.35 2.56 -14.88
CA ASP A 180 -11.87 1.20 -14.62
C ASP A 180 -13.27 1.18 -14.01
N PHE A 181 -13.89 2.36 -13.86
CA PHE A 181 -15.20 2.50 -13.25
C PHE A 181 -16.28 1.83 -14.09
N LYS A 182 -17.07 0.96 -13.44
CA LYS A 182 -18.16 0.22 -14.08
C LYS A 182 -19.30 -0.04 -13.10
N GLN A 183 -20.47 -0.30 -13.65
CA GLN A 183 -21.63 -0.71 -12.86
C GLN A 183 -21.57 -2.20 -12.52
N ASP A 184 -22.01 -2.53 -11.31
CA ASP A 184 -22.25 -3.88 -10.80
C ASP A 184 -23.46 -3.86 -9.88
N ALA A 185 -24.46 -4.69 -10.17
CA ALA A 185 -25.72 -4.79 -9.42
C ALA A 185 -26.39 -3.43 -9.09
N GLY A 186 -26.37 -2.49 -10.04
CA GLY A 186 -26.98 -1.15 -9.86
C GLY A 186 -26.14 -0.15 -9.06
N THR A 187 -24.95 -0.54 -8.61
CA THR A 187 -23.97 0.35 -7.97
C THR A 187 -22.73 0.50 -8.85
N TRP A 188 -21.84 1.41 -8.51
CA TRP A 188 -20.56 1.62 -9.19
C TRP A 188 -19.40 1.07 -8.38
N GLN A 189 -18.39 0.58 -9.09
CA GLN A 189 -17.11 0.14 -8.54
C GLN A 189 -15.97 0.60 -9.45
N GLY A 190 -14.78 0.80 -8.87
CA GLY A 190 -13.59 1.26 -9.58
C GLY A 190 -12.46 1.62 -8.61
N THR A 191 -11.39 2.21 -9.11
CA THR A 191 -10.19 2.50 -8.31
C THR A 191 -9.95 4.00 -8.17
N LEU A 192 -9.99 4.49 -6.92
CA LEU A 192 -9.55 5.84 -6.55
C LEU A 192 -8.03 5.86 -6.39
N VAL A 193 -7.39 6.97 -6.70
CA VAL A 193 -5.93 7.11 -6.64
C VAL A 193 -5.54 8.40 -5.94
N TYR A 194 -4.71 8.30 -4.91
CA TYR A 194 -4.22 9.43 -4.13
C TYR A 194 -2.70 9.43 -4.09
N TYR A 195 -2.11 10.63 -4.15
CA TYR A 195 -0.66 10.81 -4.04
C TYR A 195 -0.35 11.63 -2.80
N PHE A 196 0.62 11.20 -2.00
CA PHE A 196 1.03 11.84 -0.75
C PHE A 196 2.54 12.12 -0.76
N GLU A 197 2.97 13.12 0.02
CA GLU A 197 4.38 13.43 0.25
C GLU A 197 4.74 13.25 1.74
N PRO A 198 4.70 12.01 2.27
CA PRO A 198 4.84 11.73 3.71
C PRO A 198 6.18 12.18 4.30
N LEU A 199 7.28 12.12 3.52
CA LEU A 199 8.59 12.60 3.99
C LEU A 199 8.59 14.08 4.34
N LYS A 200 7.88 14.92 3.58
CA LYS A 200 7.76 16.37 3.89
C LYS A 200 7.03 16.60 5.20
N ALA A 201 6.26 15.61 5.64
CA ALA A 201 5.58 15.65 6.92
C ALA A 201 6.42 15.07 8.08
N GLY A 202 7.57 14.44 7.81
CA GLY A 202 8.44 13.80 8.81
C GLY A 202 8.25 12.30 8.96
N VAL A 203 7.42 11.67 8.12
CA VAL A 203 7.19 10.21 8.13
C VAL A 203 8.29 9.53 7.31
N GLY A 204 9.06 8.65 7.94
CA GLY A 204 10.15 7.88 7.35
C GLY A 204 9.69 6.61 6.61
N ALA A 205 10.62 6.04 5.83
CA ALA A 205 10.39 4.90 4.94
C ALA A 205 9.95 3.60 5.61
N SER A 206 10.25 3.45 6.90
CA SER A 206 9.91 2.26 7.70
C SER A 206 8.87 2.57 8.78
N ASP A 207 8.24 3.75 8.72
CA ASP A 207 7.24 4.14 9.69
C ASP A 207 5.88 3.49 9.39
N LYS A 208 5.05 3.44 10.43
CA LYS A 208 3.64 3.09 10.29
C LYS A 208 2.81 4.36 10.24
N VAL A 209 1.84 4.40 9.35
CA VAL A 209 0.90 5.51 9.21
C VAL A 209 -0.53 5.00 9.13
N GLU A 210 -1.47 5.77 9.62
CA GLU A 210 -2.90 5.47 9.47
C GLU A 210 -3.41 6.09 8.17
N LEU A 211 -3.97 5.29 7.28
CA LEU A 211 -4.80 5.77 6.18
C LEU A 211 -6.21 6.01 6.69
N LEU A 212 -6.61 7.28 6.71
CA LEU A 212 -7.92 7.70 7.15
C LEU A 212 -8.84 7.88 5.94
N LEU A 213 -10.03 7.29 6.04
CA LEU A 213 -10.99 7.17 4.96
C LEU A 213 -12.37 7.61 5.44
N ARG A 214 -12.95 8.60 4.79
CA ARG A 214 -14.40 8.87 4.85
C ARG A 214 -14.96 8.71 3.45
N THR A 215 -16.00 7.89 3.33
CA THR A 215 -16.66 7.59 2.06
C THR A 215 -17.56 8.76 1.62
N GLU A 216 -18.28 8.58 0.52
CA GLU A 216 -19.28 9.51 0.02
C GLU A 216 -20.55 9.61 0.89
N ALA A 217 -20.73 8.67 1.82
CA ALA A 217 -21.95 8.58 2.60
C ALA A 217 -22.16 9.84 3.45
N ASP A 218 -23.41 10.29 3.54
CA ASP A 218 -23.80 11.35 4.47
C ASP A 218 -23.86 10.81 5.91
N SER A 219 -22.68 10.55 6.47
CA SER A 219 -22.51 10.01 7.81
C SER A 219 -21.22 10.51 8.45
N ASN A 220 -21.13 10.38 9.77
CA ASN A 220 -19.92 10.69 10.54
C ASN A 220 -18.91 9.53 10.58
N CYS A 221 -19.16 8.43 9.86
CA CYS A 221 -18.27 7.28 9.86
C CYS A 221 -16.99 7.59 9.09
N ALA A 222 -15.86 7.55 9.80
CA ALA A 222 -14.53 7.57 9.20
C ALA A 222 -13.74 6.38 9.73
N TYR A 223 -12.93 5.79 8.87
CA TYR A 223 -12.19 4.56 9.13
C TYR A 223 -10.69 4.85 9.15
N SER A 224 -9.96 4.11 9.97
CA SER A 224 -8.50 4.08 9.98
C SER A 224 -8.03 2.70 9.56
N VAL A 225 -7.07 2.66 8.64
CA VAL A 225 -6.38 1.44 8.20
C VAL A 225 -4.89 1.66 8.41
N LEU A 226 -4.26 0.78 9.18
CA LEU A 226 -2.82 0.86 9.42
C LEU A 226 -2.05 0.44 8.16
N LEU A 227 -1.20 1.33 7.67
CA LEU A 227 -0.20 1.06 6.65
C LEU A 227 1.15 0.91 7.35
N ASP A 228 1.89 -0.12 6.97
CA ASP A 228 3.25 -0.34 7.42
C ASP A 228 4.18 -0.14 6.23
N LEU A 229 4.82 1.03 6.17
CA LEU A 229 5.61 1.43 5.02
C LEU A 229 6.90 0.61 4.89
N GLY A 230 7.31 -0.06 5.98
CA GLY A 230 8.40 -1.03 6.00
C GLY A 230 7.98 -2.46 5.68
N SER A 231 6.73 -2.74 5.30
CA SER A 231 6.23 -4.12 5.10
C SER A 231 5.70 -4.43 3.71
N PHE A 232 6.08 -3.65 2.71
CA PHE A 232 5.74 -3.98 1.33
C PHE A 232 6.28 -5.39 1.02
N SER A 233 5.39 -6.25 0.51
CA SER A 233 5.48 -7.71 0.47
C SER A 233 5.32 -8.30 -0.92
#